data_AF-A0A3B0ULK0-F1
#
_entry.id   AF-A0A3B0ULK0-F1
#
_cell.length_a   1.000
_cell.length_b   1.000
_cell.length_c   1.000
_cell.angle_alpha   90.00
_cell.angle_beta   90.00
_cell.angle_gamma   90.00
#
_symmetry.space_group_name_H-M   'P 1'
#
loop_
_entity.id
_entity.type
_entity.pdbx_description
1 polymer ?
#
loop_
_entity_poly.entity_id
_entity_poly.type
_entity_poly.pdbx_seq_one_letter_code
_entity_poly.pdbx_strand_id
1 'polypeptide(L)'
;MPKLRARLLSQIVSRVPLSHWTEQWQKSPLEIVQTTESSHWPRTLTSAFATAAIRQQNEAWAVALLTANQFNTATGRLIPVLSPETCFALMQQAAKQSTNLQRNNPLHAFLQHWREPWTTEAGLFWLDRFAEHLKQTDTSAPDPALYNLLKRFGQKCPPSLAETAVSAKLTNIPNLSNAWQKNIQNICQTIQLRRNLLAEINQLSNARHGA
;
A
#
# COMPACT_ATOMS: atom_id res chain seq x y z
N MET A 1 -9.11 -7.67 -35.41
CA MET A 1 -9.76 -8.79 -34.69
C MET A 1 -9.10 -9.27 -33.38
N PRO A 2 -7.77 -9.14 -33.11
CA PRO A 2 -7.15 -9.66 -31.87
C PRO A 2 -7.72 -9.10 -30.56
N LYS A 3 -8.11 -7.81 -30.57
CA LYS A 3 -8.65 -7.12 -29.38
C LYS A 3 -9.96 -7.73 -28.87
N LEU A 4 -10.82 -8.25 -29.75
CA LEU A 4 -12.08 -8.87 -29.35
C LEU A 4 -11.83 -10.20 -28.62
N ARG A 5 -10.90 -11.02 -29.12
CA ARG A 5 -10.52 -12.30 -28.51
C ARG A 5 -9.90 -12.11 -27.12
N ALA A 6 -8.99 -11.16 -26.97
CA ALA A 6 -8.42 -10.82 -25.66
C ALA A 6 -9.48 -10.35 -24.66
N ARG A 7 -10.44 -9.53 -25.10
CA ARG A 7 -11.55 -9.06 -24.25
C ARG A 7 -12.43 -10.21 -23.77
N LEU A 8 -12.84 -11.09 -24.69
CA LEU A 8 -13.67 -12.25 -24.35
C LEU A 8 -12.94 -13.18 -23.39
N LEU A 9 -11.66 -13.46 -23.63
CA LEU A 9 -10.84 -14.27 -22.73
C LEU A 9 -10.79 -13.66 -21.32
N SER A 10 -10.54 -12.35 -21.22
CA SER A 10 -10.51 -11.66 -19.93
C SER A 10 -11.86 -11.74 -19.20
N GLN A 11 -12.97 -11.61 -19.93
CA GLN A 11 -14.32 -11.74 -19.35
C GLN A 11 -14.60 -13.15 -18.85
N ILE A 12 -14.23 -14.19 -19.60
CA ILE A 12 -14.41 -15.58 -19.19
C ILE A 12 -13.57 -15.86 -17.94
N VAL A 13 -12.25 -15.63 -18.01
CA VAL A 13 -11.33 -15.97 -16.91
C VAL A 13 -11.67 -15.19 -15.64
N SER A 14 -12.05 -13.92 -15.75
CA SER A 14 -12.40 -13.11 -14.57
C SER A 14 -13.71 -13.52 -13.90
N ARG A 15 -14.59 -14.28 -14.58
CA ARG A 15 -15.90 -14.71 -14.06
C ARG A 15 -15.86 -16.09 -13.42
N VAL A 16 -14.95 -16.96 -13.84
CA VAL A 16 -14.74 -18.30 -13.25
C VAL A 16 -14.24 -18.17 -11.80
N PRO A 17 -14.76 -18.95 -10.84
CA PRO A 17 -14.24 -19.00 -9.47
C PRO A 17 -12.74 -19.32 -9.47
N LEU A 18 -11.96 -18.66 -8.60
CA LEU A 18 -10.52 -18.86 -8.57
C LEU A 18 -10.13 -20.27 -8.10
N SER A 19 -10.95 -20.89 -7.25
CA SER A 19 -10.76 -22.28 -6.78
C SER A 19 -10.81 -23.29 -7.92
N HIS A 20 -11.62 -23.04 -8.95
CA HIS A 20 -11.72 -23.90 -10.13
C HIS A 20 -10.35 -24.10 -10.80
N TRP A 21 -9.56 -23.02 -10.94
CA TRP A 21 -8.25 -23.10 -11.58
C TRP A 21 -7.23 -23.86 -10.74
N THR A 22 -7.24 -23.65 -9.41
CA THR A 22 -6.32 -24.36 -8.50
C THR A 22 -6.67 -25.85 -8.41
N GLU A 23 -7.95 -26.20 -8.41
CA GLU A 23 -8.45 -27.58 -8.40
C GLU A 23 -8.19 -28.29 -9.73
N GLN A 24 -8.55 -27.66 -10.84
CA GLN A 24 -8.43 -28.25 -12.17
C GLN A 24 -6.98 -28.51 -12.56
N TRP A 25 -6.06 -27.62 -12.16
CA TRP A 25 -4.65 -27.75 -12.50
C TRP A 25 -3.80 -28.35 -11.39
N GLN A 26 -4.37 -28.60 -10.20
CA GLN A 26 -3.65 -29.10 -9.03
C GLN A 26 -2.39 -28.27 -8.74
N LYS A 27 -2.54 -26.94 -8.84
CA LYS A 27 -1.45 -25.97 -8.71
C LYS A 27 -1.84 -24.85 -7.76
N SER A 28 -0.84 -24.31 -7.07
CA SER A 28 -1.00 -23.12 -6.25
C SER A 28 -1.27 -21.87 -7.11
N PRO A 29 -1.88 -20.82 -6.54
CA PRO A 29 -2.06 -19.54 -7.24
C PRO A 29 -0.76 -18.98 -7.82
N LEU A 30 0.37 -19.11 -7.10
CA LEU A 30 1.66 -18.61 -7.54
C LEU A 30 2.18 -19.35 -8.79
N GLU A 31 2.11 -20.68 -8.80
CA GLU A 31 2.54 -21.48 -9.94
C GLU A 31 1.68 -21.20 -11.19
N ILE A 32 0.38 -20.99 -10.99
CA ILE A 32 -0.52 -20.61 -12.08
C ILE A 32 -0.12 -19.24 -12.63
N VAL A 33 0.06 -18.24 -11.77
CA VAL A 33 0.45 -16.89 -12.19
C VAL A 33 1.79 -16.90 -12.92
N GLN A 34 2.80 -17.62 -12.43
CA GLN A 34 4.09 -17.77 -13.12
C GLN A 34 3.93 -18.41 -14.51
N THR A 35 3.03 -19.39 -14.64
CA THR A 35 2.72 -20.01 -15.94
C THR A 35 2.04 -19.01 -16.89
N THR A 36 1.27 -18.03 -16.38
CA THR A 36 0.64 -17.01 -17.23
C THR A 36 1.65 -16.07 -17.88
N GLU A 37 2.80 -15.81 -17.25
CA GLU A 37 3.83 -14.92 -17.78
C GLU A 37 4.45 -15.47 -19.07
N SER A 38 4.61 -16.80 -19.16
CA SER A 38 5.11 -17.51 -20.33
C SER A 38 4.05 -17.79 -21.40
N SER A 39 2.81 -17.35 -21.20
CA SER A 39 1.71 -17.60 -22.13
C SER A 39 1.71 -16.64 -23.32
N HIS A 40 0.85 -16.90 -24.31
CA HIS A 40 0.60 -15.95 -25.41
C HIS A 40 -0.17 -14.68 -24.97
N TRP A 41 -0.74 -14.65 -23.76
CA TRP A 41 -1.64 -13.59 -23.31
C TRP A 41 -1.36 -13.12 -21.86
N PRO A 42 -0.11 -12.83 -21.48
CA PRO A 42 0.27 -12.61 -20.09
C PRO A 42 -0.52 -11.46 -19.46
N ARG A 43 -0.49 -10.27 -20.08
CA ARG A 43 -1.23 -9.08 -19.58
C ARG A 43 -2.74 -9.32 -19.46
N THR A 44 -3.34 -10.03 -20.41
CA THR A 44 -4.77 -10.34 -20.41
C THR A 44 -5.14 -11.26 -19.25
N LEU A 45 -4.35 -12.33 -19.05
CA LEU A 45 -4.57 -13.30 -17.98
C LEU A 45 -4.29 -12.67 -16.61
N THR A 46 -3.18 -11.97 -16.41
CA THR A 46 -2.87 -11.25 -15.17
C THR A 46 -3.99 -10.27 -14.82
N SER A 47 -4.49 -9.49 -15.78
CA SER A 47 -5.61 -8.58 -15.55
C SER A 47 -6.90 -9.32 -15.18
N ALA A 48 -7.19 -10.44 -15.85
CA ALA A 48 -8.40 -11.23 -15.59
C ALA A 48 -8.39 -11.88 -14.21
N PHE A 49 -7.27 -12.50 -13.83
CA PHE A 49 -7.08 -13.08 -12.50
C PHE A 49 -7.08 -12.01 -11.41
N ALA A 50 -6.48 -10.84 -11.65
CA ALA A 50 -6.57 -9.72 -10.71
C ALA A 50 -8.01 -9.25 -10.52
N THR A 51 -8.78 -9.14 -11.61
CA THR A 51 -10.21 -8.80 -11.52
C THR A 51 -11.00 -9.87 -10.75
N ALA A 52 -10.73 -11.15 -10.99
CA ALA A 52 -11.36 -12.25 -10.26
C ALA A 52 -11.02 -12.22 -8.76
N ALA A 53 -9.76 -11.93 -8.41
CA ALA A 53 -9.26 -11.87 -7.05
C ALA A 53 -9.90 -10.74 -6.26
N ILE A 54 -10.01 -9.54 -6.86
CA ILE A 54 -10.72 -8.40 -6.25
C ILE A 54 -12.19 -8.73 -6.03
N ARG A 55 -12.86 -9.30 -7.03
CA ARG A 55 -14.30 -9.64 -6.91
C ARG A 55 -14.55 -10.66 -5.80
N GLN A 56 -13.66 -11.66 -5.68
CA GLN A 56 -13.81 -12.77 -4.73
C GLN A 56 -13.14 -12.48 -3.38
N GLN A 57 -12.53 -11.31 -3.19
CA GLN A 57 -11.71 -10.98 -2.02
C GLN A 57 -10.69 -12.08 -1.68
N ASN A 58 -10.05 -12.65 -2.72
CA ASN A 58 -9.15 -13.78 -2.54
C ASN A 58 -7.71 -13.28 -2.32
N GLU A 59 -7.30 -13.27 -1.04
CA GLU A 59 -5.98 -12.81 -0.62
C GLU A 59 -4.85 -13.65 -1.22
N ALA A 60 -4.95 -14.98 -1.23
CA ALA A 60 -3.88 -15.85 -1.76
C ALA A 60 -3.54 -15.54 -3.22
N TRP A 61 -4.55 -15.27 -4.06
CA TRP A 61 -4.35 -14.85 -5.44
C TRP A 61 -3.84 -13.42 -5.56
N ALA A 62 -4.28 -12.50 -4.69
CA ALA A 62 -3.74 -11.14 -4.65
C ALA A 62 -2.23 -11.15 -4.34
N VAL A 63 -1.81 -11.94 -3.34
CA VAL A 63 -0.40 -12.14 -2.98
C VAL A 63 0.39 -12.72 -4.16
N ALA A 64 -0.09 -13.80 -4.78
CA ALA A 64 0.58 -14.43 -5.91
C ALA A 64 0.79 -13.45 -7.09
N LEU A 65 -0.25 -12.69 -7.44
CA LEU A 65 -0.21 -11.71 -8.52
C LEU A 65 0.71 -10.52 -8.20
N LEU A 66 0.68 -10.00 -6.97
CA LEU A 66 1.55 -8.90 -6.54
C LEU A 66 3.03 -9.32 -6.55
N THR A 67 3.34 -10.50 -6.00
CA THR A 67 4.71 -11.02 -5.91
C THR A 67 5.30 -11.32 -7.29
N ALA A 68 4.57 -12.04 -8.16
CA ALA A 68 5.06 -12.36 -9.50
C ALA A 68 5.33 -11.10 -10.33
N ASN A 69 4.47 -10.09 -10.21
CA ASN A 69 4.59 -8.83 -10.95
C ASN A 69 5.46 -7.78 -10.25
N GLN A 70 6.23 -8.17 -9.23
CA GLN A 70 7.15 -7.30 -8.47
C GLN A 70 6.47 -6.01 -7.97
N PHE A 71 5.22 -6.12 -7.51
CA PHE A 71 4.46 -5.01 -6.92
C PHE A 71 4.33 -3.77 -7.82
N ASN A 72 4.32 -3.95 -9.14
CA ASN A 72 4.16 -2.83 -10.05
C ASN A 72 2.80 -2.13 -9.86
N THR A 73 2.69 -0.90 -10.38
CA THR A 73 1.48 -0.07 -10.23
C THR A 73 0.23 -0.68 -10.89
N ALA A 74 0.39 -1.55 -11.90
CA ALA A 74 -0.74 -2.18 -12.58
C ALA A 74 -1.44 -3.22 -11.70
N THR A 75 -0.69 -3.92 -10.83
CA THR A 75 -1.25 -4.86 -9.86
C THR A 75 -1.58 -4.21 -8.51
N GLY A 76 -1.16 -2.97 -8.26
CA GLY A 76 -1.41 -2.23 -7.02
C GLY A 76 -2.88 -2.14 -6.59
N ARG A 77 -3.84 -2.25 -7.53
CA ARG A 77 -5.28 -2.36 -7.21
C ARG A 77 -5.68 -3.61 -6.39
N LEU A 78 -4.78 -4.58 -6.24
CA LEU A 78 -4.97 -5.78 -5.41
C LEU A 78 -4.65 -5.54 -3.93
N ILE A 79 -3.92 -4.47 -3.61
CA ILE A 79 -3.50 -4.16 -2.23
C ILE A 79 -4.68 -4.06 -1.26
N PRO A 80 -5.86 -3.48 -1.62
CA PRO A 80 -7.03 -3.48 -0.76
C PRO A 80 -7.64 -4.85 -0.43
N VAL A 81 -7.23 -5.92 -1.13
CA VAL A 81 -7.70 -7.30 -0.87
C VAL A 81 -6.89 -7.94 0.27
N LEU A 82 -5.74 -7.38 0.62
CA LEU A 82 -4.84 -7.93 1.62
C LEU A 82 -5.33 -7.60 3.04
N SER A 83 -5.14 -8.55 3.95
CA SER A 83 -5.16 -8.30 5.39
C SER A 83 -4.02 -7.34 5.79
N PRO A 84 -4.15 -6.62 6.92
CA PRO A 84 -3.07 -5.74 7.40
C PRO A 84 -1.74 -6.46 7.59
N GLU A 85 -1.77 -7.69 8.10
CA GLU A 85 -0.58 -8.51 8.36
C GLU A 85 0.13 -8.89 7.06
N THR A 86 -0.61 -9.45 6.09
CA THR A 86 -0.05 -9.82 4.78
C THR A 86 0.43 -8.59 4.01
N CYS A 87 -0.30 -7.47 4.08
CA CYS A 87 0.13 -6.21 3.47
C CYS A 87 1.49 -5.76 4.03
N PHE A 88 1.66 -5.79 5.35
CA PHE A 88 2.90 -5.37 5.97
C PHE A 88 4.07 -6.29 5.63
N ALA A 89 3.86 -7.61 5.61
CA ALA A 89 4.89 -8.57 5.19
C ALA A 89 5.35 -8.33 3.74
N LEU A 90 4.42 -8.09 2.82
CA LEU A 90 4.74 -7.78 1.42
C LEU A 90 5.44 -6.43 1.27
N MET A 91 5.06 -5.41 2.06
CA MET A 91 5.78 -4.14 2.09
C MET A 91 7.24 -4.32 2.50
N GLN A 92 7.50 -5.11 3.54
CA GLN A 92 8.86 -5.40 3.99
C GLN A 92 9.66 -6.13 2.92
N GLN A 93 9.05 -7.08 2.20
CA GLN A 93 9.67 -7.76 1.07
C GLN A 93 10.01 -6.78 -0.06
N ALA A 94 9.06 -5.91 -0.44
CA ALA A 94 9.26 -4.88 -1.45
C ALA A 94 10.39 -3.90 -1.09
N ALA A 95 10.51 -3.56 0.20
CA ALA A 95 11.54 -2.66 0.70
C ALA A 95 12.97 -3.22 0.63
N LYS A 96 13.14 -4.55 0.51
CA LYS A 96 14.46 -5.16 0.28
C LYS A 96 15.01 -4.86 -1.11
N GLN A 97 14.16 -4.48 -2.06
CA GLN A 97 14.55 -4.24 -3.45
C GLN A 97 15.07 -2.82 -3.69
N SER A 98 14.63 -1.84 -2.91
CA SER A 98 15.12 -0.45 -2.98
C SER A 98 14.73 0.32 -1.72
N THR A 99 15.64 1.20 -1.29
CA THR A 99 15.45 2.13 -0.16
C THR A 99 14.81 3.46 -0.60
N ASN A 100 14.78 3.80 -1.89
CA ASN A 100 14.26 5.08 -2.36
C ASN A 100 12.72 5.07 -2.47
N LEU A 101 12.04 6.20 -2.24
CA LEU A 101 10.58 6.30 -2.41
C LEU A 101 10.18 6.96 -3.74
N GLN A 102 10.96 6.72 -4.80
CA GLN A 102 10.64 7.24 -6.12
C GLN A 102 9.36 6.61 -6.69
N ARG A 103 8.74 7.27 -7.68
CA ARG A 103 7.45 6.88 -8.26
C ARG A 103 7.40 5.46 -8.84
N ASN A 104 8.54 4.93 -9.29
CA ASN A 104 8.67 3.57 -9.81
C ASN A 104 8.90 2.52 -8.73
N ASN A 105 9.06 2.91 -7.45
CA ASN A 105 9.28 1.98 -6.36
C ASN A 105 7.98 1.21 -6.04
N PRO A 106 8.04 -0.13 -5.89
CA PRO A 106 6.98 -0.98 -5.31
C PRO A 106 6.19 -0.38 -4.14
N LEU A 107 6.89 0.24 -3.19
CA LEU A 107 6.35 0.88 -2.00
C LEU A 107 5.33 1.98 -2.31
N HIS A 108 5.47 2.66 -3.46
CA HIS A 108 4.52 3.68 -3.90
C HIS A 108 3.11 3.10 -4.11
N ALA A 109 3.01 1.85 -4.59
CA ALA A 109 1.71 1.19 -4.78
C ALA A 109 0.98 0.99 -3.45
N PHE A 110 1.69 0.61 -2.39
CA PHE A 110 1.13 0.42 -1.05
C PHE A 110 0.57 1.73 -0.46
N LEU A 111 1.34 2.82 -0.50
CA LEU A 111 0.86 4.13 -0.06
C LEU A 111 -0.34 4.62 -0.89
N GLN A 112 -0.34 4.34 -2.18
CA GLN A 112 -1.37 4.82 -3.10
C GLN A 112 -2.71 4.07 -2.92
N HIS A 113 -2.66 2.76 -2.69
CA HIS A 113 -3.84 1.90 -2.75
C HIS A 113 -4.35 1.41 -1.40
N TRP A 114 -3.53 1.41 -0.34
CA TRP A 114 -3.98 0.98 0.99
C TRP A 114 -5.14 1.86 1.49
N ARG A 115 -6.19 1.24 2.02
CA ARG A 115 -7.45 1.91 2.39
C ARG A 115 -7.64 2.07 3.90
N GLU A 116 -7.25 1.07 4.66
CA GLU A 116 -7.42 1.04 6.11
C GLU A 116 -6.42 1.94 6.85
N PRO A 117 -6.65 2.24 8.15
CA PRO A 117 -5.61 2.75 9.02
C PRO A 117 -4.37 1.84 8.99
N TRP A 118 -3.18 2.43 9.12
CA TRP A 118 -1.96 1.63 9.28
C TRP A 118 -1.94 1.01 10.68
N THR A 119 -1.32 -0.16 10.82
CA THR A 119 -0.94 -0.67 12.15
C THR A 119 0.21 0.17 12.72
N THR A 120 0.50 0.02 14.00
CA THR A 120 1.64 0.69 14.66
C THR A 120 2.96 0.35 13.99
N GLU A 121 3.17 -0.92 13.65
CA GLU A 121 4.38 -1.44 13.01
C GLU A 121 4.55 -0.88 11.60
N ALA A 122 3.47 -0.90 10.80
CA ALA A 122 3.47 -0.34 9.45
C ALA A 122 3.64 1.18 9.46
N GLY A 123 3.05 1.87 10.44
CA GLY A 123 3.23 3.31 10.66
C GLY A 123 4.68 3.67 10.94
N LEU A 124 5.32 2.97 11.88
CA LEU A 124 6.74 3.15 12.20
C LEU A 124 7.64 2.89 10.99
N PHE A 125 7.39 1.79 10.28
CA PHE A 125 8.11 1.45 9.05
C PHE A 125 8.05 2.59 8.03
N TRP A 126 6.87 3.17 7.78
CA TRP A 126 6.74 4.29 6.85
C TRP A 126 7.45 5.55 7.33
N LEU A 127 7.35 5.89 8.61
CA LEU A 127 8.08 7.04 9.18
C LEU A 127 9.59 6.90 8.96
N ASP A 128 10.13 5.70 9.17
CA ASP A 128 11.54 5.40 8.89
C ASP A 128 11.90 5.59 7.42
N ARG A 129 11.08 5.05 6.51
CA ARG A 129 11.33 5.18 5.07
C ARG A 129 11.23 6.60 4.56
N PHE A 130 10.26 7.38 5.03
CA PHE A 130 10.17 8.79 4.67
C PHE A 130 11.37 9.57 5.20
N ALA A 131 11.78 9.34 6.45
CA ALA A 131 12.95 10.00 7.03
C ALA A 131 14.25 9.65 6.28
N GLU A 132 14.45 8.38 5.96
CA GLU A 132 15.61 7.92 5.19
C GLU A 132 15.63 8.55 3.79
N HIS A 133 14.52 8.52 3.07
CA HIS A 133 14.42 9.07 1.72
C HIS A 133 14.69 10.58 1.69
N LEU A 134 14.10 11.33 2.62
CA LEU A 134 14.25 12.79 2.70
C LEU A 134 15.67 13.22 3.13
N LYS A 135 16.40 12.38 3.87
CA LYS A 135 17.82 12.62 4.19
C LYS A 135 18.76 12.41 3.00
N GLN A 136 18.38 11.53 2.07
CA GLN A 136 19.23 11.10 0.95
C GLN A 136 18.94 11.83 -0.36
N THR A 137 17.81 12.52 -0.47
CA THR A 137 17.34 13.11 -1.73
C THR A 137 17.45 14.63 -1.69
N ASP A 138 17.77 15.25 -2.83
CA ASP A 138 17.65 16.70 -2.96
C ASP A 138 16.18 17.11 -2.78
N THR A 139 15.93 17.93 -1.77
CA THR A 139 14.59 18.38 -1.41
C THR A 139 14.19 19.71 -2.06
N SER A 140 15.06 20.29 -2.90
CA SER A 140 14.85 21.56 -3.60
C SER A 140 13.59 21.57 -4.47
N ALA A 141 13.30 20.45 -5.15
CA ALA A 141 12.12 20.25 -5.98
C ALA A 141 11.31 19.03 -5.48
N PRO A 142 10.26 19.24 -4.65
CA PRO A 142 9.45 18.15 -4.11
C PRO A 142 8.76 17.34 -5.23
N ASP A 143 8.88 16.02 -5.22
CA ASP A 143 8.05 15.15 -6.05
C ASP A 143 6.57 15.31 -5.62
N PRO A 144 5.69 15.84 -6.50
CA PRO A 144 4.28 16.05 -6.16
C PRO A 144 3.55 14.75 -5.79
N ALA A 145 3.95 13.61 -6.35
CA ALA A 145 3.33 12.33 -6.04
C ALA A 145 3.63 11.92 -4.59
N LEU A 146 4.91 11.86 -4.23
CA LEU A 146 5.34 11.53 -2.88
C LEU A 146 4.83 12.53 -1.84
N TYR A 147 4.81 13.82 -2.17
CA TYR A 147 4.29 14.88 -1.32
C TYR A 147 2.83 14.62 -0.92
N ASN A 148 1.99 14.21 -1.87
CA ASN A 148 0.59 13.87 -1.64
C ASN A 148 0.40 12.53 -0.93
N LEU A 149 1.24 11.54 -1.22
CA LEU A 149 1.22 10.26 -0.51
C LEU A 149 1.58 10.42 0.97
N LEU A 150 2.55 11.26 1.30
CA LEU A 150 2.91 11.55 2.69
C LEU A 150 1.73 12.16 3.47
N LYS A 151 0.95 13.05 2.83
CA LYS A 151 -0.29 13.58 3.44
C LYS A 151 -1.32 12.48 3.70
N ARG A 152 -1.55 11.60 2.72
CA ARG A 152 -2.46 10.45 2.86
C ARG A 152 -2.00 9.50 3.95
N PHE A 153 -0.68 9.30 4.07
CA PHE A 153 -0.11 8.55 5.17
C PHE A 153 -0.45 9.19 6.53
N GLY A 154 -0.26 10.50 6.70
CA GLY A 154 -0.60 11.20 7.94
C GLY A 154 -2.06 11.04 8.37
N GLN A 155 -2.99 11.01 7.41
CA GLN A 155 -4.43 10.77 7.66
C GLN A 155 -4.74 9.36 8.14
N LYS A 156 -3.87 8.38 7.86
CA LYS A 156 -4.05 6.96 8.19
C LYS A 156 -3.08 6.45 9.25
N CYS A 157 -2.07 7.24 9.59
CA CYS A 157 -1.07 6.90 10.60
C CYS A 157 -1.75 6.72 11.97
N PRO A 158 -1.38 5.69 12.76
CA PRO A 158 -1.85 5.53 14.13
C PRO A 158 -1.64 6.80 14.95
N PRO A 159 -2.67 7.32 15.63
CA PRO A 159 -2.53 8.49 16.48
C PRO A 159 -1.58 8.28 17.67
N SER A 160 -1.36 7.03 18.09
CA SER A 160 -0.33 6.65 19.08
C SER A 160 1.09 7.04 18.65
N LEU A 161 1.35 7.14 17.33
CA LEU A 161 2.65 7.52 16.79
C LEU A 161 2.86 9.03 16.66
N ALA A 162 1.93 9.86 17.15
CA ALA A 162 2.05 11.32 17.07
C ALA A 162 3.39 11.82 17.61
N GLU A 163 3.78 11.39 18.81
CA GLU A 163 5.06 11.77 19.42
C GLU A 163 6.24 11.30 18.57
N THR A 164 6.29 10.02 18.18
CA THR A 164 7.38 9.47 17.38
C THR A 164 7.56 10.19 16.03
N ALA A 165 6.44 10.56 15.38
CA ALA A 165 6.46 11.32 14.13
C ALA A 165 6.94 12.76 14.33
N VAL A 166 6.45 13.44 15.37
CA VAL A 166 6.70 14.85 15.68
C VAL A 166 8.08 15.10 16.28
N SER A 167 8.62 14.20 17.11
CA SER A 167 9.82 14.50 17.91
C SER A 167 11.10 13.83 17.41
N ALA A 168 11.03 12.72 16.69
CA ALA A 168 12.20 11.87 16.44
C ALA A 168 12.57 11.66 14.97
N LYS A 169 11.59 11.47 14.07
CA LYS A 169 11.90 10.98 12.70
C LYS A 169 11.80 12.03 11.60
N LEU A 170 10.73 12.82 11.54
CA LEU A 170 10.47 13.70 10.38
C LEU A 170 10.90 15.16 10.58
N THR A 171 10.86 15.68 11.81
CA THR A 171 11.14 17.09 12.12
C THR A 171 12.63 17.42 12.23
N ASN A 172 13.49 16.43 12.54
CA ASN A 172 14.93 16.61 12.70
C ASN A 172 15.73 16.32 11.42
N ILE A 173 15.10 16.40 10.24
CA ILE A 173 15.79 16.14 8.98
C ILE A 173 16.52 17.43 8.55
N PRO A 174 17.86 17.39 8.39
CA PRO A 174 18.62 18.58 8.03
C PRO A 174 18.34 18.99 6.58
N ASN A 175 18.48 20.27 6.28
CA ASN A 175 18.47 20.83 4.92
C ASN A 175 17.19 20.57 4.10
N LEU A 176 16.04 20.38 4.75
CA LEU A 176 14.76 20.32 4.07
C LEU A 176 14.38 21.67 3.45
N SER A 177 13.89 21.68 2.21
CA SER A 177 13.27 22.86 1.64
C SER A 177 12.02 23.29 2.42
N ASN A 178 11.69 24.59 2.35
CA ASN A 178 10.52 25.17 3.03
C ASN A 178 9.21 24.43 2.69
N ALA A 179 9.09 23.92 1.46
CA ALA A 179 7.92 23.16 1.03
C ALA A 179 7.79 21.82 1.80
N TRP A 180 8.88 21.07 1.94
CA TRP A 180 8.89 19.82 2.70
C TRP A 180 8.70 20.05 4.21
N GLN A 181 9.35 21.08 4.77
CA GLN A 181 9.18 21.45 6.18
C GLN A 181 7.70 21.72 6.49
N LYS A 182 7.04 22.55 5.67
CA LYS A 182 5.60 22.85 5.83
C LYS A 182 4.74 21.60 5.72
N ASN A 183 5.04 20.70 4.78
CA ASN A 183 4.29 19.46 4.64
C ASN A 183 4.41 18.58 5.88
N ILE A 184 5.64 18.35 6.34
CA ILE A 184 5.93 17.53 7.52
C ILE A 184 5.22 18.12 8.75
N GLN A 185 5.29 19.45 8.94
CA GLN A 185 4.59 20.12 10.03
C GLN A 185 3.07 19.87 9.97
N ASN A 186 2.45 20.02 8.81
CA ASN A 186 1.01 19.77 8.62
C ASN A 186 0.64 18.31 8.95
N ILE A 187 1.49 17.35 8.58
CA ILE A 187 1.26 15.93 8.86
C ILE A 187 1.40 15.64 10.35
N CYS A 188 2.44 16.17 10.98
CA CYS A 188 2.66 16.08 12.43
C CYS A 188 1.46 16.65 13.20
N GLN A 189 0.99 17.84 12.81
CA GLN A 189 -0.22 18.46 13.37
C GLN A 189 -1.47 17.60 13.15
N THR A 190 -1.62 17.00 11.96
CA THR A 190 -2.76 16.12 11.64
C THR A 190 -2.78 14.89 12.55
N ILE A 191 -1.63 14.24 12.76
CA ILE A 191 -1.55 13.05 13.63
C ILE A 191 -1.80 13.44 15.09
N GLN A 192 -1.22 14.55 15.56
CA GLN A 192 -1.43 15.04 16.93
C GLN A 192 -2.89 15.44 17.19
N LEU A 193 -3.53 16.14 16.25
CA LEU A 193 -4.94 16.51 16.35
C LEU A 193 -5.81 15.25 16.49
N ARG A 194 -5.58 14.24 15.65
CA ARG A 194 -6.32 12.96 15.73
C ARG A 194 -6.11 12.26 17.07
N ARG A 195 -4.92 12.33 17.66
CA ARG A 195 -4.65 11.79 19.00
C ARG A 195 -5.45 12.51 20.07
N ASN A 196 -5.46 13.84 20.04
CA ASN A 196 -6.21 14.66 21.00
C ASN A 196 -7.71 14.36 20.93
N LEU A 197 -8.27 14.29 19.72
CA LEU A 197 -9.69 13.98 19.51
C LEU A 197 -10.06 12.59 20.04
N LEU A 198 -9.23 11.57 19.82
CA LEU A 198 -9.49 10.23 20.36
C LEU A 198 -9.43 10.21 21.90
N ALA A 199 -8.51 10.95 22.52
CA ALA A 199 -8.43 11.05 23.97
C ALA A 199 -9.70 11.68 24.55
N GLU A 200 -10.20 12.76 23.94
CA GLU A 200 -11.41 13.46 24.34
C GLU A 200 -12.67 12.58 24.18
N ILE A 201 -12.81 11.86 23.06
CA ILE A 201 -13.91 10.91 22.82
C ILE A 201 -13.94 9.81 23.90
N ASN A 202 -12.78 9.27 24.27
CA ASN A 202 -12.66 8.23 25.29
C ASN A 202 -13.04 8.77 26.68
N GLN A 203 -12.63 10.00 27.02
CA GLN A 203 -13.02 10.65 28.28
C GLN A 203 -14.55 10.83 28.36
N LEU A 204 -15.19 11.33 27.30
CA LEU A 204 -16.64 11.52 27.26
C LEU A 204 -17.41 10.20 27.35
N SER A 205 -16.89 9.13 26.73
CA SER A 205 -17.50 7.81 26.76
C SER A 205 -17.43 7.19 28.16
N ASN A 206 -16.30 7.32 28.86
CA ASN A 206 -16.13 6.82 30.21
C ASN A 206 -17.01 7.57 31.22
N ALA A 207 -17.17 8.89 31.06
CA ALA A 207 -18.05 9.69 31.91
C ALA A 207 -19.54 9.30 31.80
N ARG A 208 -19.97 8.74 30.66
CA ARG A 208 -21.36 8.28 30.44
C ARG A 208 -21.69 6.90 30.99
N HIS A 209 -20.68 6.04 31.20
CA HIS A 209 -20.89 4.69 31.74
C HIS A 209 -20.67 4.60 33.25
N GLY A 210 -20.11 5.65 33.87
CA GLY A 210 -19.92 5.76 35.32
C GLY A 210 -21.01 6.55 36.04
N ALA A 211 -22.05 7.01 35.33
CA ALA A 211 -23.23 7.69 35.86
C ALA A 211 -24.47 6.82 35.63
#